data_AF-A0A973D174-F1
#
_entry.id   AF-A0A973D174-F1
#
_cell.length_a   1.000
_cell.length_b   1.000
_cell.length_c   1.000
_cell.angle_alpha   90.00
_cell.angle_beta   90.00
_cell.angle_gamma   90.00
#
_symmetry.space_group_name_H-M   'P 1'
#
loop_
_entity.id
_entity.type
_entity.pdbx_description
1 polymer ?
#
loop_
_entity_poly.entity_id
_entity_poly.type
_entity_poly.pdbx_seq_one_letter_code
_entity_poly.pdbx_strand_id
1 'polypeptide(L)'
;TGKVVRTLAPVLQDKHNDPAILILDEAGKFVIPLLSGHEGGANDWASQISELMSAQLVMTTANAYLKPIYSVGMGCERDCPLEYLSELLDQCLTQAGLNIEQIHSISSIDIKADEKNLIALAKKFNKPFVTWNKSDLCTVESQLSIRSDYIFNTVGVYGVAESAALYSAKNETGQTAELVLKKHKNSKATCAIARSYSAAS
;
A
#
# COMPACT_ATOMS: atom_id res chain seq x y z
N THR A 1 -2.84 -6.18 32.03
CA THR A 1 -2.57 -5.04 31.13
C THR A 1 -1.65 -3.98 31.73
N GLY A 2 -1.93 -3.40 32.91
CA GLY A 2 -1.11 -2.31 33.46
C GLY A 2 0.36 -2.61 33.80
N LYS A 3 0.74 -3.89 34.00
CA LYS A 3 2.15 -4.28 34.22
C LYS A 3 2.97 -4.19 32.93
N VAL A 4 2.43 -4.70 31.82
CA VAL A 4 3.07 -4.66 30.49
C VAL A 4 3.36 -3.22 30.05
N VAL A 5 2.36 -2.33 30.15
CA VAL A 5 2.53 -0.91 29.81
C VAL A 5 3.64 -0.25 30.62
N ARG A 6 3.69 -0.48 31.94
CA ARG A 6 4.73 0.08 32.81
C ARG A 6 6.12 -0.49 32.54
N THR A 7 6.22 -1.77 32.17
CA THR A 7 7.48 -2.41 31.81
C THR A 7 8.03 -1.86 30.50
N LEU A 8 7.17 -1.62 29.51
CA LEU A 8 7.59 -1.18 28.19
C LEU A 8 7.81 0.32 28.11
N ALA A 9 7.03 1.15 28.84
CA ALA A 9 7.07 2.61 28.74
C ALA A 9 8.48 3.24 28.74
N PRO A 10 9.46 2.80 29.55
CA PRO A 10 10.80 3.40 29.55
C PRO A 10 11.65 3.11 28.29
N VAL A 11 11.27 2.11 27.49
CA VAL A 11 12.06 1.63 26.33
C VAL A 11 11.36 1.86 24.98
N LEU A 12 10.13 2.39 24.99
CA LEU A 12 9.43 2.73 23.75
C LEU A 12 10.03 3.99 23.12
N GLN A 13 10.21 3.95 21.80
CA GLN A 13 10.73 5.07 21.02
C GLN A 13 9.64 5.66 20.14
N ASP A 14 9.20 4.90 19.14
CA ASP A 14 8.15 5.30 18.21
C ASP A 14 7.53 4.11 17.47
N LYS A 15 6.35 4.34 16.88
CA LYS A 15 5.53 3.33 16.18
C LYS A 15 6.20 2.66 14.97
N HIS A 16 7.28 3.22 14.43
CA HIS A 16 8.00 2.69 13.27
C HIS A 16 9.17 1.80 13.67
N ASN A 17 9.75 2.02 14.86
CA ASN A 17 10.91 1.28 15.35
C ASN A 17 10.56 0.28 16.46
N ASP A 18 9.48 0.53 17.22
CA ASP A 18 9.06 -0.35 18.31
C ASP A 18 8.50 -1.67 17.74
N PRO A 19 8.81 -2.83 18.35
CA PRO A 19 8.30 -4.11 17.88
C PRO A 19 6.79 -4.25 18.08
N ALA A 20 6.16 -5.12 17.29
CA ALA A 20 4.79 -5.56 17.57
C ALA A 20 4.70 -6.25 18.93
N ILE A 21 3.78 -5.77 19.78
CA ILE A 21 3.51 -6.36 21.10
C ILE A 21 2.06 -6.80 21.17
N LEU A 22 1.86 -8.06 21.56
CA LEU A 22 0.56 -8.66 21.82
C LEU A 22 0.41 -8.95 23.32
N ILE A 23 -0.80 -8.74 23.85
CA ILE A 23 -1.19 -9.22 25.17
C ILE A 23 -2.18 -10.37 24.96
N LEU A 24 -1.88 -11.50 25.59
CA LEU A 24 -2.79 -12.62 25.73
C LEU A 24 -3.15 -12.76 27.21
N ASP A 25 -4.39 -13.15 27.51
CA ASP A 25 -4.74 -13.58 28.86
C ASP A 25 -4.28 -15.02 29.11
N GLU A 26 -4.14 -15.38 30.39
CA GLU A 26 -3.62 -16.69 30.81
C GLU A 26 -4.48 -17.86 30.32
N ALA A 27 -5.79 -17.65 30.15
CA ALA A 27 -6.69 -18.69 29.63
C ALA A 27 -6.72 -18.74 28.09
N GLY A 28 -5.96 -17.89 27.39
CA GLY A 28 -5.92 -17.82 25.94
C GLY A 28 -7.25 -17.42 25.31
N LYS A 29 -8.13 -16.72 26.03
CA LYS A 29 -9.45 -16.30 25.56
C LYS A 29 -9.42 -15.01 24.73
N PHE A 30 -8.41 -14.17 24.93
CA PHE A 30 -8.29 -12.86 24.32
C PHE A 30 -6.91 -12.64 23.76
N VAL A 31 -6.85 -12.06 22.56
CA VAL A 31 -5.62 -11.58 21.94
C VAL A 31 -5.79 -10.09 21.68
N ILE A 32 -4.92 -9.27 22.26
CA ILE A 32 -5.01 -7.81 22.23
C ILE A 32 -3.72 -7.25 21.63
N PRO A 33 -3.74 -6.66 20.42
CA PRO A 33 -2.59 -5.91 19.92
C PRO A 33 -2.41 -4.64 20.76
N LEU A 34 -1.20 -4.46 21.30
CA LEU A 34 -0.89 -3.36 22.22
C LEU A 34 -0.06 -2.25 21.54
N LEU A 35 0.98 -2.64 20.79
CA LEU A 35 1.92 -1.70 20.16
C LEU A 35 2.25 -2.13 18.75
N SER A 36 2.59 -1.14 17.91
CA SER A 36 2.95 -1.31 16.51
C SER A 36 1.93 -2.15 15.73
N GLY A 37 0.65 -1.87 15.98
CA GLY A 37 -0.50 -2.58 15.40
C GLY A 37 -0.47 -2.60 13.88
N HIS A 38 -0.06 -1.50 13.26
CA HIS A 38 -0.03 -1.34 11.81
C HIS A 38 1.34 -1.66 11.21
N GLU A 39 2.30 -0.74 11.33
CA GLU A 39 3.63 -0.87 10.71
C GLU A 39 4.44 -2.04 11.28
N GLY A 40 4.24 -2.38 12.55
CA GLY A 40 4.90 -3.54 13.16
C GLY A 40 4.18 -4.87 12.93
N GLY A 41 2.98 -4.86 12.34
CA GLY A 41 2.20 -6.07 12.04
C GLY A 41 1.47 -6.67 13.24
N ALA A 42 1.35 -5.97 14.38
CA ALA A 42 0.70 -6.57 15.57
C ALA A 42 -0.78 -6.87 15.34
N ASN A 43 -1.50 -6.11 14.52
CA ASN A 43 -2.89 -6.42 14.20
C ASN A 43 -3.00 -7.73 13.39
N ASP A 44 -2.13 -7.92 12.40
CA ASP A 44 -2.10 -9.13 11.57
C ASP A 44 -1.75 -10.35 12.41
N TRP A 45 -0.73 -10.25 13.26
CA TRP A 45 -0.35 -11.33 14.18
C TRP A 45 -1.45 -11.62 15.19
N ALA A 46 -2.11 -10.60 15.73
CA ALA A 46 -3.22 -10.78 16.65
C ALA A 46 -4.37 -11.55 15.99
N SER A 47 -4.70 -11.22 14.74
CA SER A 47 -5.71 -11.95 13.96
C SER A 47 -5.32 -13.41 13.77
N GLN A 48 -4.12 -13.68 13.25
CA GLN A 48 -3.64 -15.04 13.01
C GLN A 48 -3.60 -15.88 14.29
N ILE A 49 -3.08 -15.33 15.39
CA ILE A 49 -2.99 -16.03 16.67
C ILE A 49 -4.38 -16.26 17.26
N SER A 50 -5.29 -15.28 17.14
CA SER A 50 -6.67 -15.45 17.63
C SER A 50 -7.39 -16.58 16.89
N GLU A 51 -7.20 -16.72 15.59
CA GLU A 51 -7.76 -17.82 14.79
C GLU A 51 -7.16 -19.16 15.21
N LEU A 52 -5.83 -19.24 15.33
CA LEU A 52 -5.13 -20.46 15.74
C LEU A 52 -5.53 -20.95 17.14
N MET A 53 -5.80 -20.02 18.06
CA MET A 53 -6.17 -20.33 19.44
C MET A 53 -7.69 -20.43 19.67
N SER A 54 -8.50 -20.13 18.65
CA SER A 54 -9.95 -19.92 18.83
C SER A 54 -10.27 -18.88 19.92
N ALA A 55 -9.44 -17.83 20.00
CA ALA A 55 -9.53 -16.74 20.96
C ALA A 55 -10.28 -15.54 20.38
N GLN A 56 -10.80 -14.67 21.23
CA GLN A 56 -11.40 -13.41 20.83
C GLN A 56 -10.33 -12.35 20.55
N LEU A 57 -10.25 -11.88 19.30
CA LEU A 57 -9.47 -10.69 18.95
C LEU A 57 -10.13 -9.42 19.53
N VAL A 58 -9.40 -8.66 20.34
CA VAL A 58 -9.87 -7.37 20.87
C VAL A 58 -9.12 -6.25 20.15
N MET A 59 -9.57 -5.91 18.94
CA MET A 59 -9.07 -4.72 18.23
C MET A 59 -9.75 -3.45 18.76
N THR A 60 -8.95 -2.46 19.11
CA THR A 60 -9.43 -1.13 19.57
C THR A 60 -9.15 -0.02 18.56
N THR A 61 -8.49 -0.34 17.44
CA THR A 61 -8.21 0.61 16.35
C THR A 61 -9.47 0.87 15.52
N ALA A 62 -9.73 2.15 15.23
CA ALA A 62 -10.93 2.58 14.49
C ALA A 62 -10.95 2.18 13.01
N ASN A 63 -9.79 1.90 12.39
CA ASN A 63 -9.71 1.46 11.00
C ASN A 63 -9.51 -0.05 10.92
N ALA A 64 -10.12 -0.69 9.91
CA ALA A 64 -9.93 -2.10 9.61
C ALA A 64 -8.56 -2.32 8.96
N TYR A 65 -7.51 -2.28 9.77
CA TYR A 65 -6.12 -2.44 9.34
C TYR A 65 -5.75 -3.86 8.87
N LEU A 66 -6.71 -4.79 8.86
CA LEU A 66 -6.50 -6.18 8.46
C LEU A 66 -6.68 -6.43 6.96
N LYS A 67 -7.31 -5.50 6.23
CA LYS A 67 -7.66 -5.68 4.81
C LYS A 67 -7.30 -4.44 4.00
N PRO A 68 -5.99 -4.17 3.79
CA PRO A 68 -5.58 -3.10 2.91
C PRO A 68 -6.04 -3.34 1.46
N ILE A 69 -6.45 -2.27 0.81
CA ILE A 69 -6.57 -2.20 -0.64
C ILE A 69 -5.22 -1.75 -1.20
N TYR A 70 -4.58 -2.61 -1.99
CA TYR A 70 -3.34 -2.28 -2.68
C TYR A 70 -3.62 -1.81 -4.10
N SER A 71 -3.00 -0.71 -4.52
CA SER A 71 -2.98 -0.27 -5.91
C SER A 71 -1.56 -0.12 -6.41
N VAL A 72 -1.34 -0.55 -7.65
CA VAL A 72 -0.08 -0.36 -8.36
C VAL A 72 -0.24 0.84 -9.27
N GLY A 73 0.70 1.77 -9.21
CA GLY A 73 0.81 2.87 -10.17
C GLY A 73 1.97 2.62 -11.12
N MET A 74 1.72 2.71 -12.43
CA MET A 74 2.74 2.50 -13.45
C MET A 74 2.80 3.68 -14.44
N GLY A 75 4.01 4.04 -14.83
CA GLY A 75 4.28 4.95 -15.92
C GLY A 75 5.36 4.36 -16.83
N CYS A 76 5.33 4.69 -18.11
CA CYS A 76 6.32 4.23 -19.07
C CYS A 76 6.49 5.22 -20.21
N GLU A 77 7.59 5.10 -20.94
CA GLU A 77 7.73 5.68 -22.28
C GLU A 77 6.69 5.06 -23.23
N ARG A 78 6.36 5.76 -24.32
CA ARG A 78 5.46 5.22 -25.35
C ARG A 78 6.03 3.92 -25.92
N ASP A 79 5.16 2.94 -26.17
CA ASP A 79 5.52 1.65 -26.77
C ASP A 79 6.53 0.83 -25.94
N CYS A 80 6.60 1.07 -24.62
CA CYS A 80 7.39 0.22 -23.72
C CYS A 80 6.94 -1.24 -23.84
N PRO A 81 7.86 -2.19 -24.12
CA PRO A 81 7.50 -3.61 -24.28
C PRO A 81 6.77 -4.17 -23.06
N LEU A 82 5.81 -5.07 -23.30
CA LEU A 82 5.00 -5.69 -22.26
C LEU A 82 5.85 -6.52 -21.28
N GLU A 83 6.92 -7.12 -21.77
CA GLU A 83 7.87 -7.92 -20.98
C GLU A 83 8.55 -7.04 -19.94
N TYR A 84 9.02 -5.86 -20.33
CA TYR A 84 9.66 -4.89 -19.42
C TYR A 84 8.71 -4.41 -18.33
N LEU A 85 7.43 -4.23 -18.67
CA LEU A 85 6.40 -3.86 -17.69
C LEU A 85 6.08 -5.02 -16.74
N SER A 86 6.01 -6.24 -17.27
CA SER A 86 5.74 -7.45 -16.49
C SER A 86 6.86 -7.74 -15.50
N GLU A 87 8.12 -7.66 -15.95
CA GLU A 87 9.29 -7.86 -15.09
C GLU A 87 9.38 -6.80 -14.00
N LEU A 88 9.15 -5.53 -14.34
CA LEU A 88 9.15 -4.45 -13.35
C LEU A 88 8.04 -4.63 -12.31
N LEU A 89 6.85 -5.03 -12.73
CA LEU A 89 5.74 -5.30 -11.82
C LEU A 89 6.09 -6.45 -10.86
N ASP A 90 6.58 -7.56 -11.38
CA ASP A 90 6.96 -8.74 -10.61
C ASP A 90 8.07 -8.42 -9.57
N GLN A 91 9.08 -7.65 -9.97
CA GLN A 91 10.11 -7.15 -9.06
C GLN A 91 9.53 -6.29 -7.94
N CYS A 92 8.61 -5.38 -8.26
CA CYS A 92 7.99 -4.51 -7.27
C CYS A 92 7.09 -5.28 -6.29
N LEU A 93 6.32 -6.26 -6.79
CA LEU A 93 5.50 -7.12 -5.95
C LEU A 93 6.36 -7.96 -5.00
N THR A 94 7.42 -8.57 -5.52
CA THR A 94 8.38 -9.33 -4.72
C THR A 94 9.03 -8.45 -3.65
N GLN A 95 9.46 -7.25 -4.00
CA GLN A 95 10.08 -6.31 -3.06
C GLN A 95 9.10 -5.85 -1.97
N ALA A 96 7.81 -5.73 -2.30
CA ALA A 96 6.76 -5.39 -1.35
C ALA A 96 6.23 -6.60 -0.55
N GLY A 97 6.68 -7.83 -0.85
CA GLY A 97 6.15 -9.05 -0.25
C GLY A 97 4.68 -9.32 -0.61
N LEU A 98 4.24 -8.88 -1.79
CA LEU A 98 2.87 -8.99 -2.27
C LEU A 98 2.74 -9.95 -3.45
N ASN A 99 1.56 -10.53 -3.58
CA ASN A 99 1.16 -11.28 -4.77
C ASN A 99 0.22 -10.44 -5.64
N ILE A 100 0.20 -10.71 -6.94
CA ILE A 100 -0.68 -10.00 -7.87
C ILE A 100 -2.15 -10.10 -7.48
N GLU A 101 -2.57 -11.20 -6.86
CA GLU A 101 -3.95 -11.38 -6.40
C GLU A 101 -4.38 -10.34 -5.35
N GLN A 102 -3.44 -9.83 -4.55
CA GLN A 102 -3.69 -8.80 -3.54
C GLN A 102 -3.84 -7.40 -4.13
N ILE A 103 -3.44 -7.21 -5.39
CA ILE A 103 -3.56 -5.91 -6.07
C ILE A 103 -4.99 -5.71 -6.55
N HIS A 104 -5.58 -4.59 -6.17
CA HIS A 104 -6.92 -4.19 -6.61
C HIS A 104 -6.89 -3.65 -8.05
N SER A 105 -5.93 -2.77 -8.37
CA SER A 105 -5.87 -2.10 -9.69
C SER A 105 -4.45 -1.78 -10.13
N ILE A 106 -4.26 -1.68 -11.44
CA ILE A 106 -3.09 -1.04 -12.06
C ILE A 106 -3.54 0.33 -12.58
N SER A 107 -2.83 1.37 -12.18
CA SER A 107 -3.27 2.75 -12.39
C SER A 107 -2.21 3.60 -13.09
N SER A 108 -2.63 4.61 -13.86
CA SER A 108 -1.75 5.60 -14.47
C SER A 108 -2.42 6.97 -14.60
N ILE A 109 -1.77 7.89 -15.31
CA ILE A 109 -2.34 9.20 -15.67
C ILE A 109 -3.19 9.09 -16.95
N ASP A 110 -4.20 9.96 -17.10
CA ASP A 110 -5.14 10.02 -18.23
C ASP A 110 -4.49 10.03 -19.62
N ILE A 111 -3.37 10.72 -19.79
CA ILE A 111 -2.60 10.73 -21.06
C ILE A 111 -2.06 9.34 -21.45
N LYS A 112 -2.16 8.35 -20.55
CA LYS A 112 -1.79 6.95 -20.76
C LYS A 112 -3.00 6.02 -20.89
N ALA A 113 -4.21 6.55 -20.99
CA ALA A 113 -5.43 5.76 -21.18
C ALA A 113 -5.42 4.90 -22.46
N ASP A 114 -4.62 5.28 -23.47
CA ASP A 114 -4.46 4.58 -24.75
C ASP A 114 -3.19 3.71 -24.82
N GLU A 115 -2.44 3.57 -23.72
CA GLU A 115 -1.18 2.83 -23.71
C GLU A 115 -1.42 1.31 -23.78
N LYS A 116 -1.31 0.77 -25.00
CA LYS A 116 -1.63 -0.63 -25.33
C LYS A 116 -0.98 -1.64 -24.39
N ASN A 117 0.29 -1.45 -24.04
CA ASN A 117 1.02 -2.42 -23.23
C ASN A 117 0.71 -2.33 -21.73
N LEU A 118 0.29 -1.17 -21.21
CA LEU A 118 -0.24 -1.08 -19.84
C LEU A 118 -1.62 -1.75 -19.74
N ILE A 119 -2.47 -1.55 -20.75
CA ILE A 119 -3.77 -2.22 -20.84
C ILE A 119 -3.57 -3.74 -20.97
N ALA A 120 -2.64 -4.18 -21.83
CA ALA A 120 -2.33 -5.59 -22.00
C ALA A 120 -1.77 -6.23 -20.72
N LEU A 121 -0.93 -5.50 -19.96
CA LEU A 121 -0.42 -5.93 -18.67
C LEU A 121 -1.55 -6.15 -17.66
N ALA A 122 -2.44 -5.16 -17.51
CA ALA A 122 -3.57 -5.26 -16.60
C ALA A 122 -4.48 -6.44 -16.98
N LYS A 123 -4.75 -6.62 -18.28
CA LYS A 123 -5.52 -7.77 -18.80
C LYS A 123 -4.82 -9.11 -18.53
N LYS A 124 -3.49 -9.19 -18.71
CA LYS A 124 -2.70 -10.41 -18.43
C LYS A 124 -2.86 -10.88 -16.98
N PHE A 125 -2.98 -9.94 -16.04
CA PHE A 125 -3.14 -10.23 -14.62
C PHE A 125 -4.58 -10.14 -14.12
N ASN A 126 -5.55 -10.01 -15.02
CA ASN A 126 -6.98 -9.86 -14.70
C ASN A 126 -7.26 -8.73 -13.70
N LYS A 127 -6.56 -7.60 -13.85
CA LYS A 127 -6.73 -6.40 -13.03
C LYS A 127 -7.35 -5.27 -13.85
N PRO A 128 -8.18 -4.40 -13.24
CA PRO A 128 -8.63 -3.19 -13.89
C PRO A 128 -7.45 -2.25 -14.16
N PHE A 129 -7.43 -1.67 -15.36
CA PHE A 129 -6.56 -0.55 -15.68
C PHE A 129 -7.34 0.75 -15.52
N VAL A 130 -6.92 1.59 -14.57
CA VAL A 130 -7.58 2.85 -14.24
C VAL A 130 -6.65 4.01 -14.56
N THR A 131 -7.19 5.11 -15.08
CA THR A 131 -6.40 6.33 -15.29
C THR A 131 -7.06 7.52 -14.63
N TRP A 132 -6.22 8.43 -14.14
CA TRP A 132 -6.65 9.59 -13.37
C TRP A 132 -6.17 10.87 -14.00
N ASN A 133 -6.98 11.92 -13.90
CA ASN A 133 -6.62 13.23 -14.42
C ASN A 133 -5.57 13.91 -13.51
N LYS A 134 -4.97 14.99 -14.02
CA LYS A 134 -3.94 15.75 -13.29
C LYS A 134 -4.44 16.31 -11.97
N SER A 135 -5.64 16.88 -11.94
CA SER A 135 -6.21 17.50 -10.73
C SER A 135 -6.36 16.49 -9.58
N ASP A 136 -6.79 15.27 -9.90
CA ASP A 136 -6.95 14.18 -8.95
C ASP A 136 -5.59 13.77 -8.37
N LEU A 137 -4.61 13.55 -9.25
CA LEU A 137 -3.25 13.16 -8.87
C LEU A 137 -2.53 14.23 -8.03
N CYS A 138 -2.78 15.52 -8.28
CA CYS A 138 -2.21 16.59 -7.46
C CYS A 138 -2.71 16.57 -6.00
N THR A 139 -3.86 15.97 -5.70
CA THR A 139 -4.37 15.90 -4.32
C THR A 139 -3.51 15.04 -3.38
N VAL A 140 -2.63 14.20 -3.94
CA VAL A 140 -1.72 13.32 -3.18
C VAL A 140 -0.26 13.76 -3.27
N GLU A 141 0.03 14.94 -3.84
CA GLU A 141 1.39 15.44 -4.03
C GLU A 141 2.22 15.55 -2.73
N SER A 142 1.55 15.83 -1.61
CA SER A 142 2.21 15.91 -0.29
C SER A 142 2.76 14.57 0.20
N GLN A 143 2.31 13.45 -0.37
CA GLN A 143 2.66 12.09 0.02
C GLN A 143 3.75 11.46 -0.86
N LEU A 144 4.17 12.16 -1.93
CA LEU A 144 5.20 11.66 -2.83
C LEU A 144 6.55 11.58 -2.13
N SER A 145 7.32 10.53 -2.47
CA SER A 145 8.64 10.35 -1.90
C SER A 145 9.70 11.24 -2.57
N ILE A 146 9.49 11.56 -3.85
CA ILE A 146 10.37 12.41 -4.66
C ILE A 146 9.50 13.27 -5.57
N ARG A 147 9.85 14.56 -5.67
CA ARG A 147 9.25 15.49 -6.64
C ARG A 147 10.19 15.73 -7.82
N SER A 148 9.71 15.54 -9.05
CA SER A 148 10.52 15.74 -10.26
C SER A 148 9.98 16.88 -11.12
N ASP A 149 10.74 17.97 -11.22
CA ASP A 149 10.39 19.13 -12.05
C ASP A 149 10.30 18.76 -13.54
N TYR A 150 11.16 17.85 -14.01
CA TYR A 150 11.09 17.35 -15.39
C TYR A 150 9.73 16.71 -15.70
N ILE A 151 9.24 15.85 -14.81
CA ILE A 151 7.93 15.19 -14.98
C ILE A 151 6.81 16.23 -14.83
N PHE A 152 6.92 17.15 -13.87
CA PHE A 152 5.95 18.23 -13.69
C PHE A 152 5.81 19.08 -14.96
N ASN A 153 6.92 19.49 -15.57
CA ASN A 153 6.91 20.27 -16.81
C ASN A 153 6.37 19.50 -18.02
N THR A 154 6.46 18.16 -18.00
CA THR A 154 5.99 17.30 -19.11
C THR A 154 4.51 16.95 -18.99
N VAL A 155 4.06 16.57 -17.80
CA VAL A 155 2.73 15.98 -17.58
C VAL A 155 1.88 16.72 -16.54
N GLY A 156 2.44 17.69 -15.82
CA GLY A 156 1.73 18.51 -14.83
C GLY A 156 1.60 17.88 -13.44
N VAL A 157 2.32 16.78 -13.17
CA VAL A 157 2.41 16.15 -11.84
C VAL A 157 3.86 15.79 -11.54
N TYR A 158 4.26 15.77 -10.27
CA TYR A 158 5.66 15.53 -9.90
C TYR A 158 6.12 14.06 -10.03
N GLY A 159 5.19 13.11 -10.06
CA GLY A 159 5.50 11.68 -10.19
C GLY A 159 4.26 10.85 -10.51
N VAL A 160 4.16 10.35 -11.74
CA VAL A 160 2.99 9.60 -12.22
C VAL A 160 2.74 8.32 -11.42
N ALA A 161 3.75 7.46 -11.28
CA ALA A 161 3.56 6.14 -10.66
C ALA A 161 3.10 6.24 -9.21
N GLU A 162 3.79 7.04 -8.38
CA GLU A 162 3.41 7.22 -6.98
C GLU A 162 2.04 7.91 -6.84
N SER A 163 1.78 8.97 -7.60
CA SER A 163 0.49 9.67 -7.53
C SER A 163 -0.67 8.76 -7.93
N ALA A 164 -0.51 7.99 -9.01
CA ALA A 164 -1.55 7.08 -9.50
C ALA A 164 -1.83 5.94 -8.51
N ALA A 165 -0.79 5.37 -7.90
CA ALA A 165 -0.95 4.35 -6.86
C ALA A 165 -1.71 4.90 -5.65
N LEU A 166 -1.25 6.03 -5.12
CA LEU A 166 -1.80 6.66 -3.92
C LEU A 166 -3.25 7.09 -4.13
N TYR A 167 -3.52 7.79 -5.23
CA TYR A 167 -4.88 8.28 -5.52
C TYR A 167 -5.85 7.14 -5.73
N SER A 168 -5.45 6.09 -6.46
CA SER A 168 -6.31 4.93 -6.71
C SER A 168 -6.67 4.19 -5.42
N ALA A 169 -5.70 3.96 -4.53
CA ALA A 169 -5.95 3.35 -3.23
C ALA A 169 -6.86 4.23 -2.34
N LYS A 170 -6.63 5.55 -2.30
CA LYS A 170 -7.46 6.52 -1.57
C LYS A 170 -8.88 6.59 -2.11
N ASN A 171 -9.05 6.57 -3.43
CA ASN A 171 -10.36 6.66 -4.07
C ASN A 171 -11.23 5.45 -3.73
N GLU A 172 -10.63 4.26 -3.65
CA GLU A 172 -11.37 3.04 -3.34
C GLU A 172 -11.88 2.99 -1.89
N THR A 173 -11.10 3.52 -0.94
CA THR A 173 -11.42 3.43 0.50
C THR A 173 -12.04 4.70 1.06
N GLY A 174 -11.88 5.85 0.38
CA GLY A 174 -12.17 7.18 0.91
C GLY A 174 -11.21 7.65 2.01
N GLN A 175 -10.14 6.91 2.29
CA GLN A 175 -9.19 7.17 3.37
C GLN A 175 -7.82 7.57 2.83
N THR A 176 -6.98 8.17 3.67
CA THR A 176 -5.58 8.48 3.30
C THR A 176 -4.86 7.20 2.87
N ALA A 177 -4.07 7.30 1.80
CA ALA A 177 -3.23 6.22 1.32
C ALA A 177 -1.77 6.44 1.75
N GLU A 178 -0.96 5.41 1.64
CA GLU A 178 0.48 5.49 1.90
C GLU A 178 1.26 4.61 0.93
N LEU A 179 2.53 4.98 0.69
CA LEU A 179 3.43 4.22 -0.18
C LEU A 179 3.95 2.99 0.56
N VAL A 180 3.63 1.82 0.03
CA VAL A 180 4.24 0.54 0.44
C VAL A 180 5.60 0.39 -0.24
N LEU A 181 5.64 0.73 -1.53
CA LEU A 181 6.86 0.77 -2.32
C LEU A 181 6.94 2.11 -3.04
N LYS A 182 7.98 2.87 -2.71
CA LYS A 182 8.36 4.10 -3.44
C LYS A 182 8.70 3.76 -4.88
N LYS A 183 8.77 4.79 -5.74
CA LYS A 183 9.09 4.63 -7.16
C LYS A 183 10.31 3.72 -7.38
N HIS A 184 10.09 2.62 -8.09
CA HIS A 184 11.11 1.76 -8.67
C HIS A 184 11.12 1.98 -10.19
N LYS A 185 12.29 2.10 -10.81
CA LYS A 185 12.41 2.36 -12.25
C LYS A 185 13.32 1.34 -12.92
N ASN A 186 12.98 0.98 -14.15
CA ASN A 186 13.92 0.39 -15.09
C ASN A 186 14.27 1.42 -16.18
N SER A 187 14.82 0.98 -17.31
CA SER A 187 15.23 1.88 -18.39
C SER A 187 14.07 2.59 -19.11
N LYS A 188 12.84 2.07 -19.05
CA LYS A 188 11.69 2.57 -19.83
C LYS A 188 10.40 2.79 -19.04
N ALA A 189 10.35 2.33 -17.80
CA ALA A 189 9.15 2.32 -16.98
C ALA A 189 9.45 2.58 -15.51
N THR A 190 8.40 2.98 -14.79
CA THR A 190 8.39 3.24 -13.36
C THR A 190 7.15 2.58 -12.75
N CYS A 191 7.31 1.99 -11.58
CA CYS A 191 6.27 1.34 -10.81
C CYS A 191 6.33 1.83 -9.36
N ALA A 192 5.18 1.96 -8.70
CA ALA A 192 5.05 2.23 -7.28
C ALA A 192 3.83 1.47 -6.74
N ILE A 193 3.84 1.18 -5.44
CA ILE A 193 2.73 0.47 -4.78
C ILE A 193 2.27 1.29 -3.60
N ALA A 194 0.96 1.52 -3.53
CA ALA A 194 0.32 2.18 -2.40
C ALA A 194 -0.74 1.27 -1.79
N ARG A 195 -1.07 1.54 -0.53
CA ARG A 195 -2.19 0.93 0.16
C ARG A 195 -3.08 1.96 0.83
N SER A 196 -4.33 1.61 1.02
CA SER A 196 -5.24 2.32 1.91
C SER A 196 -6.16 1.31 2.62
N TYR A 197 -6.83 1.75 3.68
CA TYR A 197 -7.63 0.90 4.54
C TYR A 197 -9.05 1.43 4.59
N SER A 198 -10.03 0.55 4.35
CA SER A 198 -11.44 0.92 4.49
C SER A 198 -11.76 1.21 5.97
N ALA A 199 -12.71 2.10 6.19
CA ALA A 199 -13.27 2.32 7.51
C ALA A 199 -13.86 1.00 8.06
N ALA A 200 -13.68 0.75 9.37
CA ALA A 200 -14.33 -0.39 9.99
C ALA A 200 -15.85 -0.23 9.87
N SER A 201 -16.52 -1.26 9.31
CA SER A 201 -17.98 -1.34 9.19
C SER A 201 -18.59 -1.99 10.41
#